data_AF-A0ABD1X8A6-F1
#
_entry.id   AF-A0ABD1X8A6-F1
#
_cell.length_a   1.000
_cell.length_b   1.000
_cell.length_c   1.000
_cell.angle_alpha   90.00
_cell.angle_beta   90.00
_cell.angle_gamma   90.00
#
_symmetry.space_group_name_H-M   'P 1'
#
loop_
_entity.id
_entity.type
_entity.pdbx_description
1 polymer ?
#
loop_
_entity_poly.entity_id
_entity_poly.type
_entity_poly.pdbx_seq_one_letter_code
_entity_poly.pdbx_strand_id
1 'polypeptide(L)'
;MSGSNEGICYGCKKSGHLLEDCKQKRRCPQCGKGYVKWMQVVKVLKTKGRLFFCCSEEECTYFKWDNGKPSGGFVEGQSSSVGLDKSVGKEINEELTNMFILLASISEEKDVEISLNLTIRKGQGKGKELDS
;
A
#
# COMPACT_ATOMS: atom_id res chain seq x y z
N MET A 1 -4.85 9.71 -19.76
CA MET A 1 -4.91 8.54 -18.85
C MET A 1 -5.61 8.98 -17.58
N SER A 2 -6.82 8.49 -17.29
CA SER A 2 -7.64 8.93 -16.15
C SER A 2 -7.46 7.97 -14.97
N GLY A 3 -6.98 8.48 -13.84
CA GLY A 3 -6.86 7.77 -12.56
C GLY A 3 -7.65 8.51 -11.50
N SER A 4 -8.44 7.80 -10.70
CA SER A 4 -9.35 8.41 -9.72
C SER A 4 -8.60 8.68 -8.41
N ASN A 5 -8.23 9.94 -8.15
CA ASN A 5 -7.83 10.41 -6.81
C ASN A 5 -8.72 11.60 -6.41
N GLU A 6 -10.02 11.38 -6.31
CA GLU A 6 -10.98 12.43 -5.96
C GLU A 6 -10.66 13.01 -4.57
N GLY A 7 -10.47 14.33 -4.50
CA GLY A 7 -10.18 15.05 -3.26
C GLY A 7 -8.75 14.91 -2.71
N ILE A 8 -7.83 14.25 -3.42
CA ILE A 8 -6.43 14.08 -2.99
C ILE A 8 -5.48 14.76 -3.97
N CYS A 9 -4.51 15.50 -3.44
CA CYS A 9 -3.46 16.14 -4.23
C CYS A 9 -2.56 15.12 -4.94
N TYR A 10 -2.51 15.22 -6.26
CA TYR A 10 -1.65 14.42 -7.14
C TYR A 10 -0.14 14.66 -6.97
N GLY A 11 0.28 15.68 -6.21
CA GLY A 11 1.70 15.97 -5.95
C GLY A 11 2.22 15.34 -4.67
N CYS A 12 1.44 15.42 -3.58
CA CYS A 12 1.89 15.11 -2.22
C CYS A 12 1.05 14.05 -1.49
N LYS A 13 -0.01 13.51 -2.11
CA LYS A 13 -0.94 12.51 -1.54
C LYS A 13 -1.77 13.00 -0.33
N LYS A 14 -1.81 14.30 -0.05
CA LYS A 14 -2.64 14.88 1.03
C LYS A 14 -3.96 15.40 0.49
N SER A 15 -5.01 15.37 1.30
CA SER A 15 -6.30 15.99 1.00
C SER A 15 -6.29 17.50 1.28
N GLY A 16 -7.36 18.19 0.88
CA GLY A 16 -7.59 19.61 1.17
C GLY A 16 -7.01 20.61 0.16
N HIS A 17 -6.29 20.14 -0.86
CA HIS A 17 -5.81 20.97 -1.97
C HIS A 17 -5.56 20.12 -3.23
N LEU A 18 -5.44 20.77 -4.38
CA LEU A 18 -5.10 20.13 -5.66
C LEU A 18 -3.63 20.35 -6.02
N LEU A 19 -3.17 19.71 -7.09
CA LEU A 19 -1.78 19.81 -7.55
C LEU A 19 -1.36 21.26 -7.81
N GLU A 20 -2.27 22.09 -8.30
CA GLU A 20 -2.01 23.49 -8.63
C GLU A 20 -1.61 24.29 -7.39
N ASP A 21 -2.31 24.09 -6.27
CA ASP A 21 -2.05 24.74 -4.97
C ASP A 21 -1.01 24.03 -4.11
N CYS A 22 -0.48 22.90 -4.58
CA CYS A 22 0.45 22.10 -3.79
C CYS A 22 1.81 22.77 -3.65
N LYS A 23 2.15 23.21 -2.43
CA LYS A 23 3.49 23.75 -2.11
C LYS A 23 4.59 22.69 -2.15
N GLN A 24 4.24 21.41 -2.06
CA GLN A 24 5.18 20.29 -2.06
C GLN A 24 5.33 19.62 -3.44
N LYS A 25 4.77 20.22 -4.51
CA LYS A 25 4.89 19.68 -5.87
C LYS A 25 6.34 19.76 -6.36
N ARG A 26 6.84 18.68 -6.96
CA ARG A 26 8.20 18.61 -7.51
C ARG A 26 8.20 18.78 -9.01
N ARG A 27 9.19 19.50 -9.55
CA ARG A 27 9.37 19.63 -11.00
C ARG A 27 9.69 18.27 -11.63
N CYS A 28 9.20 18.07 -12.85
CA CYS A 28 9.51 16.88 -13.63
C CYS A 28 11.02 16.82 -13.91
N PRO A 29 11.71 15.72 -13.54
CA PRO A 29 13.15 15.60 -13.75
C PRO A 29 13.52 15.44 -15.24
N GLN A 30 12.56 15.07 -16.09
CA GLN A 30 12.81 14.84 -17.52
C GLN A 30 12.70 16.11 -18.36
N CYS A 31 11.62 16.89 -18.21
CA CYS A 31 11.41 18.09 -19.03
C CYS A 31 11.69 19.40 -18.30
N GLY A 32 11.74 19.39 -16.97
CA GLY A 32 11.90 20.60 -16.16
C GLY A 32 10.77 21.62 -16.26
N LYS A 33 9.74 21.41 -17.10
CA LYS A 33 8.62 22.32 -17.39
C LYS A 33 7.37 22.04 -16.55
N GLY A 34 7.02 20.76 -16.41
CA GLY A 34 5.86 20.34 -15.61
C GLY A 34 6.21 19.89 -14.20
N TYR A 35 5.23 19.26 -13.56
CA TYR A 35 5.33 18.67 -12.24
C TYR A 35 5.15 17.15 -12.29
N VAL A 36 5.80 16.46 -11.36
CA VAL A 36 5.56 15.03 -11.14
C VAL A 36 4.24 14.85 -10.42
N LYS A 37 3.35 14.05 -11.02
CA LYS A 37 2.08 13.61 -10.43
C LYS A 37 2.07 12.10 -10.21
N TRP A 38 1.44 11.64 -9.14
CA TRP A 38 1.18 10.21 -8.93
C TRP A 38 -0.22 9.85 -9.42
N MET A 39 -0.38 8.64 -9.95
CA MET A 39 -1.62 8.12 -10.52
C MET A 39 -1.79 6.67 -10.09
N GLN A 40 -3.01 6.27 -9.76
CA GLN A 40 -3.35 4.89 -9.47
C GLN A 40 -3.79 4.16 -10.74
N VAL A 41 -3.33 2.91 -10.91
CA VAL A 41 -3.81 2.03 -11.97
C VAL A 41 -5.25 1.60 -11.67
N VAL A 42 -6.18 2.08 -12.50
CA VAL A 42 -7.62 1.80 -12.37
C VAL A 42 -8.02 0.46 -13.00
N LYS A 43 -7.35 0.01 -14.07
CA LYS A 43 -7.75 -1.20 -14.82
C LYS A 43 -7.50 -2.50 -14.03
N VAL A 44 -8.51 -3.38 -14.03
CA VAL A 44 -8.56 -4.67 -13.33
C VAL A 44 -7.71 -5.71 -14.06
N LEU A 45 -6.40 -5.62 -13.89
CA LEU A 45 -5.47 -6.73 -14.08
C LEU A 45 -4.63 -6.83 -12.80
N LYS A 46 -3.72 -7.82 -12.69
CA LYS A 46 -2.81 -8.11 -11.54
C LYS A 46 -2.04 -6.91 -10.94
N THR A 47 -2.24 -5.69 -11.44
CA THR A 47 -1.61 -4.43 -11.05
C THR A 47 -2.60 -3.35 -10.57
N LYS A 48 -3.91 -3.67 -10.44
CA LYS A 48 -4.92 -2.74 -9.90
C LYS A 48 -4.45 -2.20 -8.54
N GLY A 49 -4.52 -0.88 -8.39
CA GLY A 49 -4.09 -0.20 -7.16
C GLY A 49 -2.61 0.14 -7.09
N ARG A 50 -1.77 -0.33 -8.03
CA ARG A 50 -0.37 0.09 -8.12
C ARG A 50 -0.30 1.57 -8.50
N LEU A 51 0.66 2.29 -7.90
CA LEU A 51 0.91 3.69 -8.18
C LEU A 51 2.03 3.84 -9.20
N PHE A 52 1.91 4.84 -10.06
CA PHE A 52 2.99 5.31 -10.92
C PHE A 52 3.08 6.83 -10.87
N PHE A 53 4.24 7.36 -11.23
CA PHE A 53 4.51 8.77 -11.42
C PHE A 53 4.52 9.10 -12.91
N CYS A 54 3.93 10.23 -13.29
CA CYS A 54 4.03 10.79 -14.64
C CYS A 54 4.15 12.33 -14.62
N CYS A 55 4.43 12.94 -15.76
CA CYS A 55 4.48 14.40 -15.90
C CYS A 55 3.09 15.03 -16.03
N SER A 56 2.93 16.27 -15.57
CA SER A 56 1.76 17.10 -15.89
C SER A 56 1.71 17.54 -17.35
N GLU A 57 2.86 17.72 -18.01
CA GLU A 57 2.92 18.13 -19.43
C GLU A 57 2.57 16.97 -20.35
N GLU A 58 1.67 17.22 -21.30
CA GLU A 58 1.17 16.20 -22.23
C GLU A 58 2.24 15.69 -23.21
N GLU A 59 3.14 16.58 -23.65
CA GLU A 59 4.25 16.23 -24.54
C GLU A 59 5.40 15.49 -23.81
N CYS A 60 5.34 15.39 -22.48
CA CYS A 60 6.39 14.75 -21.70
C CYS A 60 6.06 13.30 -21.36
N THR A 61 6.90 12.39 -21.82
CA THR A 61 6.75 10.94 -21.64
C THR A 61 7.28 10.39 -20.30
N TYR A 62 7.62 11.26 -19.34
CA TYR A 62 8.16 10.82 -18.05
C TYR A 62 7.18 9.88 -17.36
N PHE A 63 7.67 8.69 -17.03
CA PHE A 63 6.92 7.62 -16.37
C PHE A 63 7.85 6.85 -15.43
N LYS A 64 7.40 6.59 -14.20
CA LYS A 64 8.14 5.78 -13.24
C LYS A 64 7.19 5.03 -12.32
N TRP A 65 7.34 3.73 -12.19
CA TRP A 65 6.59 2.97 -11.18
C TRP A 65 6.95 3.43 -9.76
N ASP A 66 5.95 3.53 -8.89
CA ASP A 66 6.23 3.66 -7.46
C ASP A 66 6.76 2.31 -6.96
N ASN A 67 7.95 2.34 -6.35
CA ASN A 67 8.56 1.18 -5.73
C ASN A 67 8.07 0.98 -4.28
N GLY A 68 7.19 1.86 -3.80
CA GLY A 68 6.42 1.62 -2.59
C GLY A 68 5.66 0.29 -2.69
N LYS A 69 5.70 -0.52 -1.63
CA LYS A 69 4.79 -1.66 -1.47
C LYS A 69 3.36 -1.17 -1.76
N PRO A 70 2.52 -1.93 -2.48
CA PRO A 70 1.19 -1.47 -2.85
C PRO A 70 0.45 -1.05 -1.58
N SER A 71 0.26 0.26 -1.42
CA SER A 71 -0.50 0.83 -0.33
C SER A 71 -1.97 0.55 -0.64
N GLY A 72 -2.43 -0.66 -0.32
CA GLY A 72 -3.80 -0.83 0.13
C GLY A 72 -3.97 0.11 1.31
N GLY A 73 -4.93 1.03 1.22
CA GLY A 73 -5.10 2.11 2.18
C GLY A 73 -5.05 1.57 3.61
N PHE A 74 -4.12 2.09 4.41
CA PHE A 74 -4.05 1.87 5.85
C PHE A 74 -4.20 3.22 6.52
N VAL A 75 -5.29 3.37 7.26
CA VAL A 75 -5.40 4.35 8.36
C VAL A 75 -4.34 3.99 9.40
N GLU A 76 -3.65 5.00 9.91
CA GLU A 76 -2.50 4.88 10.81
C GLU A 76 -2.91 4.24 12.15
N GLY A 77 -2.85 2.92 12.23
CA GLY A 77 -2.88 2.15 13.49
C GLY A 77 -1.47 1.83 13.95
N GLN A 78 -1.15 2.20 15.20
CA GLN A 78 0.14 1.99 15.85
C GLN A 78 0.67 0.55 15.65
N SER A 79 1.83 0.42 14.98
CA SER A 79 2.56 -0.85 14.89
C SER A 79 3.38 -1.07 16.16
N SER A 80 2.99 -2.06 16.97
CA SER A 80 3.81 -2.58 18.06
C SER A 80 4.52 -3.84 17.57
N SER A 81 5.85 -3.80 17.42
CA SER A 81 6.64 -4.99 17.09
C SER A 81 6.99 -5.74 18.37
N VAL A 82 6.25 -6.79 18.68
CA VAL A 82 6.62 -7.75 19.74
C VAL A 82 7.52 -8.82 19.13
N GLY A 83 8.78 -8.87 19.56
CA GLY A 83 9.70 -9.98 19.26
C GLY A 83 9.31 -11.19 20.09
N LEU A 84 9.19 -12.37 19.46
CA LEU A 84 8.61 -13.53 20.12
C LEU A 84 9.48 -14.78 20.08
N ASP A 85 9.65 -15.33 21.27
CA ASP A 85 10.35 -16.54 21.65
C ASP A 85 9.56 -17.80 21.25
N LYS A 86 10.25 -18.95 21.14
CA LYS A 86 9.80 -20.16 20.43
C LYS A 86 8.64 -20.92 21.10
N SER A 87 8.23 -20.57 22.31
CA SER A 87 7.13 -21.23 23.03
C SER A 87 5.72 -20.83 22.58
N VAL A 88 5.59 -19.78 21.75
CA VAL A 88 4.29 -19.13 21.45
C VAL A 88 3.58 -19.67 20.19
N GLY A 89 4.14 -20.70 19.54
CA GLY A 89 3.57 -21.24 18.31
C GLY A 89 2.19 -21.90 18.46
N LYS A 90 1.83 -22.35 19.67
CA LYS A 90 0.55 -23.03 19.93
C LYS A 90 -0.59 -22.03 20.21
N GLU A 91 -0.29 -20.98 20.96
CA GLU A 91 -1.24 -19.93 21.37
C GLU A 91 -1.68 -19.05 20.18
N ILE A 92 -0.74 -18.74 19.28
CA ILE A 92 -1.03 -17.99 18.04
C ILE A 92 -2.01 -18.75 17.12
N ASN A 93 -1.99 -20.08 17.13
CA ASN A 93 -2.87 -20.88 16.29
C ASN A 93 -4.33 -20.77 16.75
N GLU A 94 -4.56 -20.77 18.06
CA GLU A 94 -5.91 -20.66 18.63
C GLU A 94 -6.50 -19.27 18.38
N GLU A 95 -5.71 -18.20 18.53
CA GLU A 95 -6.15 -16.83 18.27
C GLU A 95 -6.49 -16.57 16.79
N LEU A 96 -5.65 -17.05 15.87
CA LEU A 96 -5.92 -16.96 14.43
C LEU A 96 -7.17 -17.75 14.06
N THR A 97 -7.33 -18.95 14.61
CA THR A 97 -8.51 -19.80 14.39
C THR A 97 -9.78 -19.08 14.83
N ASN A 98 -9.77 -18.50 16.04
CA ASN A 98 -10.90 -17.76 16.58
C ASN A 98 -11.25 -16.52 15.73
N MET A 99 -10.25 -15.83 15.17
CA MET A 99 -10.48 -14.71 14.26
C MET A 99 -11.24 -15.13 13.01
N PHE A 100 -10.85 -16.23 12.35
CA PHE A 100 -11.54 -16.71 11.15
C PHE A 100 -12.96 -17.18 11.42
N ILE A 101 -13.20 -17.81 12.57
CA ILE A 101 -14.54 -18.23 12.99
C ILE A 101 -15.46 -17.00 13.17
N LEU A 102 -14.98 -15.95 13.84
CA LEU A 102 -15.76 -14.72 14.03
C LEU A 102 -16.11 -14.05 12.71
N LEU A 103 -15.18 -14.01 11.75
CA LEU A 103 -15.45 -13.44 10.43
C LEU A 103 -16.52 -14.23 9.67
N ALA A 104 -16.50 -15.57 9.75
CA ALA A 104 -17.55 -16.39 9.17
C ALA A 104 -18.93 -16.09 9.80
N SER A 105 -19.00 -15.98 11.13
CA SER A 105 -20.24 -15.64 11.83
C SER A 105 -20.78 -14.25 11.45
N ILE A 106 -19.91 -13.25 11.26
CA ILE A 106 -20.32 -11.91 10.83
C ILE A 106 -20.85 -11.94 9.39
N SER A 107 -20.20 -12.72 8.51
CA SER A 107 -20.62 -12.86 7.11
C SER A 107 -22.04 -13.41 7.01
N GLU A 108 -22.35 -14.43 7.80
CA GLU A 108 -23.68 -15.05 7.85
C GLU A 108 -24.73 -14.16 8.51
N GLU A 109 -24.41 -13.53 9.65
CA GLU A 109 -25.39 -12.70 10.38
C GLU A 109 -25.74 -11.42 9.61
N LYS A 110 -24.77 -10.83 8.91
CA LYS A 110 -24.94 -9.54 8.23
C LYS A 110 -25.21 -9.65 6.73
N ASP A 111 -25.23 -10.86 6.18
CA ASP A 111 -25.35 -11.12 4.73
C ASP A 111 -24.33 -10.29 3.92
N VAL A 112 -23.06 -10.34 4.36
CA VAL A 112 -21.97 -9.59 3.73
C VAL A 112 -20.85 -10.53 3.30
N GLU A 113 -20.28 -10.26 2.13
CA GLU A 113 -19.10 -10.97 1.64
C GLU A 113 -17.82 -10.41 2.27
N ILE A 114 -17.06 -11.24 2.96
CA ILE A 114 -15.77 -10.86 3.58
C ILE A 114 -14.64 -11.55 2.82
N SER A 115 -13.82 -10.76 2.13
CA SER A 115 -12.66 -11.23 1.36
C SER A 115 -11.35 -10.71 1.96
N LEU A 116 -10.44 -11.63 2.32
CA LEU A 116 -9.12 -11.31 2.89
C LEU A 116 -7.98 -11.64 1.92
N ASN A 117 -6.99 -10.75 1.82
CA ASN A 117 -5.75 -11.00 1.07
C ASN A 117 -4.57 -11.15 2.04
N LEU A 118 -4.22 -12.41 2.36
CA LEU A 118 -3.19 -12.73 3.33
C LEU A 118 -1.87 -13.08 2.63
N THR A 119 -0.75 -12.54 3.13
CA THR A 119 0.60 -12.88 2.67
C THR A 119 1.45 -13.36 3.86
N ILE A 120 1.74 -14.66 3.91
CA ILE A 120 2.61 -15.26 4.93
C ILE A 120 4.04 -15.29 4.42
N ARG A 121 5.00 -14.76 5.18
CA ARG A 121 6.43 -14.81 4.84
C ARG A 121 7.20 -15.54 5.93
N LYS A 122 7.94 -16.57 5.55
CA LYS A 122 8.90 -17.23 6.43
C LYS A 122 10.13 -16.33 6.57
N GLY A 123 10.42 -15.88 7.79
CA GLY A 123 11.63 -15.12 8.08
C GLY A 123 12.88 -15.98 7.89
N GLN A 124 13.80 -15.56 7.03
CA GLN A 124 15.14 -16.16 6.95
C GLN A 124 15.97 -15.62 8.12
N GLY A 125 16.05 -16.38 9.22
CA GLY A 125 17.02 -16.11 10.27
C GLY A 125 18.42 -16.35 9.72
N LYS A 126 19.22 -15.29 9.55
CA LYS A 126 20.65 -15.42 9.31
C LYS A 126 21.30 -15.94 10.60
N GLY A 127 21.58 -17.24 10.66
CA GLY A 127 22.54 -17.77 11.61
C GLY A 127 23.89 -17.12 11.31
N LYS A 128 24.43 -16.37 12.27
CA LYS A 128 25.82 -15.91 12.21
C LYS A 128 26.68 -17.14 12.53
N GLU A 129 27.37 -17.65 11.52
CA GLU A 129 28.49 -18.56 11.70
C GLU A 129 29.59 -17.77 12.40
N LEU A 130 29.86 -18.12 13.66
CA LEU A 130 31.04 -17.64 14.38
C LEU A 130 32.20 -18.50 13.89
N ASP A 131 33.08 -17.90 13.10
CA ASP A 131 34.42 -18.42 12.85
C ASP A 131 35.30 -18.01 14.05
N SER A 132 35.89 -19.00 14.72
CA SER A 132 36.91 -18.86 15.75
C SER A 132 37.94 -19.95 15.57
#